data_AF-A0A2Z7AT55-F1
#
_entry.id   AF-A0A2Z7AT55-F1
#
_cell.length_a   1.000
_cell.length_b   1.000
_cell.length_c   1.000
_cell.angle_alpha   90.00
_cell.angle_beta   90.00
_cell.angle_gamma   90.00
#
_symmetry.space_group_name_H-M   'P 1'
#
loop_
_entity.id
_entity.type
_entity.pdbx_description
1 polymer ?
#
loop_
_entity_poly.entity_id
_entity_poly.type
_entity_poly.pdbx_seq_one_letter_code
_entity_poly.pdbx_strand_id
1 'polypeptide(L)'
;SYDNSETVVGILGEKYKNEGAGLKKFIVGKFLDYKMVDSKSVMSQVQEMQLILHDLHAEGMEMSESFQVAAVIEKYPPLWKDFKNYLKHKRKEIGLKDLIVKLRIEEDNRNNPNLNG
;
A
#
# COMPACT_ATOMS: atom_id res chain seq x y z
N SER A 1 4.32 -12.86 -52.28
CA SER A 1 3.40 -12.08 -51.44
C SER A 1 3.99 -12.13 -50.05
N TYR A 2 4.64 -11.06 -49.60
CA TYR A 2 5.41 -11.07 -48.36
C TYR A 2 4.48 -10.96 -47.15
N ASP A 3 4.81 -11.76 -46.15
CA ASP A 3 4.21 -11.93 -44.84
C ASP A 3 3.96 -10.58 -44.13
N ASN A 4 2.69 -10.18 -44.07
CA ASN A 4 2.23 -9.02 -43.31
C ASN A 4 1.57 -9.46 -41.98
N SER A 5 1.60 -10.76 -41.67
CA SER A 5 0.95 -11.33 -40.48
C SER A 5 1.90 -11.45 -39.29
N GLU A 6 3.16 -11.82 -39.52
CA GLU A 6 4.17 -11.88 -38.44
C GLU A 6 4.49 -10.49 -37.86
N THR A 7 4.49 -9.45 -38.70
CA THR A 7 4.79 -8.08 -38.28
C THR A 7 3.68 -7.46 -37.44
N VAL A 8 2.42 -7.66 -37.79
CA VAL A 8 1.27 -7.08 -37.05
C VAL A 8 1.12 -7.73 -35.67
N VAL A 9 1.30 -9.05 -35.56
CA VAL A 9 1.24 -9.77 -34.27
C VAL A 9 2.41 -9.35 -33.37
N GLY A 10 3.62 -9.19 -33.92
CA GLY A 10 4.77 -8.66 -33.18
C GLY A 10 4.56 -7.23 -32.67
N ILE A 11 4.07 -6.33 -33.53
CA ILE A 11 3.79 -4.92 -33.16
C ILE A 11 2.70 -4.82 -32.10
N LEU A 12 1.64 -5.63 -32.20
CA LEU A 12 0.59 -5.68 -31.18
C LEU A 12 1.16 -6.19 -29.85
N GLY A 13 1.93 -7.28 -29.86
CA GLY A 13 2.59 -7.80 -28.67
C GLY A 13 3.54 -6.80 -28.00
N GLU A 14 4.28 -6.00 -28.77
CA GLU A 14 5.13 -4.93 -28.24
C GLU A 14 4.33 -3.76 -27.66
N LYS A 15 3.23 -3.35 -28.28
CA LYS A 15 2.35 -2.28 -27.76
C LYS A 15 1.74 -2.66 -26.41
N TYR A 16 1.18 -3.87 -26.30
CA TYR A 16 0.62 -4.37 -25.05
C TYR A 16 1.69 -4.48 -23.94
N LYS A 17 2.91 -4.91 -24.28
CA LYS A 17 4.03 -4.95 -23.32
C LYS A 17 4.45 -3.55 -22.82
N ASN A 18 4.46 -2.56 -23.71
CA ASN A 18 4.88 -1.20 -23.38
C ASN A 18 3.81 -0.46 -22.54
N GLU A 19 2.53 -0.66 -22.84
CA GLU A 19 1.42 -0.13 -22.04
C GLU A 19 1.42 -0.71 -20.62
N GLY A 20 1.61 -2.03 -20.48
CA GLY A 20 1.77 -2.67 -19.17
C GLY A 20 2.98 -2.14 -18.40
N ALA A 21 4.12 -1.92 -19.05
CA ALA A 21 5.30 -1.34 -18.40
C ALA A 21 5.06 0.09 -17.88
N GLY A 22 4.32 0.92 -18.63
CA GLY A 22 3.92 2.26 -18.22
C GLY A 22 3.02 2.25 -16.98
N LEU A 23 2.01 1.37 -16.97
CA LEU A 23 1.08 1.22 -15.84
C LEU A 23 1.79 0.73 -14.58
N LYS A 24 2.67 -0.27 -14.71
CA LYS A 24 3.50 -0.78 -13.59
C LYS A 24 4.32 0.34 -12.94
N LYS A 25 5.05 1.11 -13.76
CA LYS A 25 5.86 2.23 -13.27
C LYS A 25 5.01 3.26 -12.54
N PHE A 26 3.81 3.55 -13.06
CA PHE A 26 2.88 4.50 -12.43
C PHE A 26 2.40 4.01 -11.06
N ILE A 27 1.96 2.75 -10.95
CA ILE A 27 1.45 2.18 -9.67
C ILE A 27 2.58 2.13 -8.63
N VAL A 28 3.79 1.72 -9.03
CA VAL A 28 4.97 1.73 -8.15
C VAL A 28 5.28 3.15 -7.68
N GLY A 29 5.25 4.14 -8.57
CA GLY A 29 5.41 5.55 -8.20
C GLY A 29 4.37 6.00 -7.18
N LYS A 30 3.09 5.72 -7.44
CA LYS A 30 1.98 6.01 -6.53
C LYS A 30 2.19 5.37 -5.15
N PHE A 31 2.64 4.12 -5.10
CA PHE A 31 2.94 3.43 -3.84
C PHE A 31 4.08 4.09 -3.07
N LEU A 32 5.19 4.42 -3.74
CA LEU A 32 6.36 5.02 -3.12
C LEU A 32 6.06 6.42 -2.59
N ASP A 33 5.35 7.24 -3.38
CA ASP A 33 5.03 8.64 -3.05
C ASP A 33 3.92 8.78 -2.00
N TYR A 34 3.08 7.76 -1.81
CA TYR A 34 1.98 7.80 -0.85
C TYR A 34 2.50 8.01 0.59
N LYS A 35 2.00 9.05 1.25
CA LYS A 35 2.29 9.36 2.66
C LYS A 35 0.97 9.71 3.34
N MET A 36 0.75 9.18 4.54
CA MET A 36 -0.43 9.55 5.30
C MET A 36 -0.27 10.97 5.85
N VAL A 37 -1.40 11.65 6.00
CA VAL A 37 -1.51 12.99 6.56
C VAL A 37 -2.38 12.98 7.80
N ASP A 38 -2.10 13.88 8.73
CA ASP A 38 -2.82 13.98 10.00
C ASP A 38 -4.27 14.48 9.84
N SER A 39 -4.61 15.11 8.70
CA SER A 39 -5.94 15.68 8.45
C SER A 39 -7.01 14.65 8.03
N LYS A 40 -6.63 13.38 7.89
CA LYS A 40 -7.52 12.28 7.52
C LYS A 40 -7.41 11.15 8.54
N SER A 41 -8.48 10.35 8.65
CA SER A 41 -8.42 9.08 9.39
C SER A 41 -7.29 8.20 8.84
N VAL A 42 -6.54 7.56 9.73
CA VAL A 42 -5.55 6.56 9.37
C VAL A 42 -6.23 5.34 8.78
N MET A 43 -7.42 4.96 9.27
CA MET A 43 -8.16 3.83 8.72
C MET A 43 -8.59 4.04 7.27
N SER A 44 -9.09 5.22 6.91
CA SER A 44 -9.40 5.52 5.50
C SER A 44 -8.15 5.50 4.63
N GLN A 45 -7.03 6.03 5.15
CA GLN A 45 -5.76 6.04 4.44
C GLN A 45 -5.11 4.65 4.30
N VAL A 46 -5.38 3.72 5.22
CA VAL A 46 -5.00 2.30 5.08
C VAL A 46 -5.80 1.64 3.96
N GLN A 47 -7.10 1.94 3.84
CA GLN A 47 -7.91 1.43 2.73
C GLN A 47 -7.41 1.96 1.38
N GLU A 48 -7.09 3.26 1.29
CA GLU A 48 -6.45 3.85 0.09
C GLU A 48 -5.15 3.12 -0.27
N MET A 49 -4.33 2.78 0.71
CA MET A 49 -3.08 2.05 0.49
C MET A 49 -3.30 0.58 0.11
N GLN A 50 -4.32 -0.09 0.65
CA GLN A 50 -4.70 -1.46 0.26
C GLN A 50 -5.13 -1.53 -1.21
N LEU A 51 -5.78 -0.50 -1.74
CA LEU A 51 -6.10 -0.41 -3.17
C LEU A 51 -4.82 -0.35 -4.03
N ILE A 52 -3.82 0.43 -3.61
CA ILE A 52 -2.53 0.49 -4.33
C ILE A 52 -1.81 -0.88 -4.29
N LEU A 53 -1.81 -1.55 -3.14
CA LEU A 53 -1.24 -2.89 -3.00
C LEU A 53 -1.97 -3.93 -3.88
N HIS A 54 -3.30 -3.81 -3.99
CA HIS A 54 -4.09 -4.63 -4.89
C HIS A 54 -3.72 -4.39 -6.36
N ASP A 55 -3.55 -3.14 -6.79
CA ASP A 55 -3.12 -2.79 -8.14
C ASP A 55 -1.71 -3.35 -8.44
N LEU A 56 -0.79 -3.29 -7.48
CA LEU A 56 0.54 -3.91 -7.60
C LEU A 56 0.45 -5.42 -7.80
N HIS A 57 -0.38 -6.09 -7.00
CA HIS A 57 -0.61 -7.53 -7.11
C HIS A 57 -1.22 -7.91 -8.47
N ALA A 58 -2.19 -7.14 -8.98
CA ALA A 58 -2.79 -7.36 -10.30
C ALA A 58 -1.76 -7.26 -11.43
N GLU A 59 -0.72 -6.44 -11.26
CA GLU A 59 0.40 -6.31 -12.18
C GLU A 59 1.53 -7.35 -11.97
N GLY A 60 1.33 -8.32 -11.07
CA GLY A 60 2.28 -9.38 -10.75
C GLY A 60 3.39 -8.98 -9.79
N MET A 61 3.24 -7.86 -9.07
CA MET A 61 4.19 -7.38 -8.05
C MET A 61 3.67 -7.70 -6.65
N GLU A 62 3.55 -8.99 -6.34
CA GLU A 62 3.15 -9.45 -5.01
C GLU A 62 4.23 -9.12 -3.97
N MET A 63 3.80 -8.60 -2.82
CA MET A 63 4.67 -8.23 -1.71
C MET A 63 4.37 -9.11 -0.50
N SER A 64 5.41 -9.53 0.23
CA SER A 64 5.23 -10.31 1.45
C SER A 64 4.39 -9.56 2.47
N GLU A 65 3.64 -10.29 3.31
CA GLU A 65 2.84 -9.68 4.38
C GLU A 65 3.68 -8.79 5.30
N SER A 66 4.90 -9.24 5.64
CA SER A 66 5.87 -8.46 6.43
C SER A 66 6.24 -7.13 5.78
N PHE A 67 6.41 -7.10 4.45
CA PHE A 67 6.66 -5.86 3.73
C PHE A 67 5.44 -4.95 3.73
N GLN A 68 4.24 -5.49 3.52
CA GLN A 68 3.00 -4.71 3.54
C GLN A 68 2.79 -4.05 4.92
N VAL A 69 2.99 -4.81 6.00
CA VAL A 69 2.94 -4.32 7.39
C VAL A 69 3.97 -3.20 7.61
N ALA A 70 5.22 -3.41 7.22
CA ALA A 70 6.28 -2.42 7.36
C ALA A 70 5.96 -1.14 6.57
N ALA A 71 5.47 -1.28 5.33
CA ALA A 71 5.11 -0.16 4.49
C ALA A 71 3.98 0.68 5.10
N VAL A 72 2.96 0.05 5.68
CA VAL A 72 1.86 0.77 6.35
C VAL A 72 2.39 1.56 7.54
N ILE A 73 3.19 0.92 8.40
CA ILE A 73 3.78 1.54 9.61
C ILE A 73 4.72 2.70 9.24
N GLU A 74 5.51 2.53 8.18
CA GLU A 74 6.44 3.58 7.76
C GLU A 74 5.72 4.82 7.21
N LYS A 75 4.53 4.65 6.64
CA LYS A 75 3.71 5.71 6.04
C LYS A 75 2.81 6.44 7.04
N TYR A 76 2.78 6.05 8.31
CA TYR A 76 1.98 6.72 9.34
C TYR A 76 2.26 8.22 9.42
N PRO A 77 1.21 9.02 9.73
CA PRO A 77 1.37 10.46 9.79
C PRO A 77 2.08 10.88 11.09
N PRO A 78 2.65 12.10 11.15
CA PRO A 78 3.47 12.55 12.28
C PRO A 78 2.85 12.40 13.66
N LEU A 79 1.54 12.62 13.83
CA LEU A 79 0.87 12.48 15.12
C LEU A 79 0.80 11.04 15.62
N TRP A 80 1.08 10.05 14.77
CA TRP A 80 1.08 8.62 15.10
C TRP A 80 2.46 8.06 15.42
N LYS A 81 3.48 8.93 15.59
CA LYS A 81 4.87 8.54 15.88
C LYS A 81 5.01 7.62 17.11
N ASP A 82 4.24 7.85 18.18
CA ASP A 82 4.38 7.09 19.42
C ASP A 82 3.82 5.68 19.24
N PHE A 83 2.69 5.55 18.54
CA PHE A 83 2.13 4.27 18.14
C PHE A 83 3.05 3.51 17.17
N LYS A 84 3.67 4.21 16.21
CA LYS A 84 4.72 3.66 15.33
C LYS A 84 5.88 3.08 16.14
N ASN A 85 6.37 3.81 17.14
CA ASN A 85 7.46 3.36 18.01
C ASN A 85 7.05 2.15 18.86
N TYR A 86 5.83 2.16 19.42
CA TYR A 86 5.26 1.01 20.13
C TYR A 86 5.28 -0.26 19.27
N LEU A 87 4.87 -0.17 18.00
CA LEU A 87 4.89 -1.32 17.08
C LEU A 87 6.32 -1.79 16.78
N LYS A 88 7.28 -0.88 16.59
CA LYS A 88 8.69 -1.22 16.32
C LYS A 88 9.38 -1.95 17.47
N HIS A 89 9.01 -1.65 18.72
CA HIS A 89 9.58 -2.30 19.90
C HIS A 89 8.88 -3.60 20.30
N LYS A 90 7.83 -3.99 19.59
CA LYS A 90 7.09 -5.22 19.88
C LYS A 90 7.90 -6.44 19.43
N ARG A 91 8.18 -7.36 20.36
CA ARG A 91 8.98 -8.58 20.08
C ARG A 91 8.30 -9.58 19.15
N LYS A 92 6.96 -9.60 19.11
CA LYS A 92 6.18 -10.53 18.29
C LYS A 92 5.87 -9.88 16.95
N GLU A 93 6.18 -10.59 15.86
CA GLU A 93 5.75 -10.22 14.51
C GLU A 93 4.23 -10.00 14.49
N ILE A 94 3.81 -8.95 13.79
CA ILE A 94 2.41 -8.56 13.66
C ILE A 94 1.98 -8.79 12.22
N GLY A 95 0.91 -9.58 12.03
CA GLY A 95 0.26 -9.73 10.73
C GLY A 95 -0.59 -8.51 10.38
N LEU A 96 -1.00 -8.41 9.11
CA LEU A 96 -1.74 -7.25 8.62
C LEU A 96 -3.12 -7.12 9.28
N LYS A 97 -3.80 -8.25 9.52
CA LYS A 97 -5.11 -8.26 10.22
C LYS A 97 -4.99 -7.73 11.65
N ASP A 98 -3.98 -8.19 12.38
CA ASP A 98 -3.73 -7.73 13.76
C ASP A 98 -3.37 -6.24 13.80
N LEU A 99 -2.61 -5.77 12.82
CA LEU A 99 -2.28 -4.36 12.68
C LEU A 99 -3.54 -3.51 12.48
N ILE A 100 -4.43 -3.93 11.58
CA ILE A 100 -5.69 -3.23 11.30
C ILE A 100 -6.58 -3.16 12.55
N VAL A 101 -6.69 -4.24 13.32
CA VAL A 101 -7.47 -4.25 14.56
C VAL A 101 -6.89 -3.25 15.56
N LYS A 102 -5.57 -3.25 15.76
CA LYS A 102 -4.92 -2.32 16.69
C LYS A 102 -5.06 -0.86 16.24
N LEU A 103 -4.97 -0.60 14.93
CA LEU A 103 -5.16 0.72 14.36
C LEU A 103 -6.54 1.30 14.65
N ARG A 104 -7.60 0.50 14.50
CA ARG A 104 -8.97 0.93 14.81
C ARG A 104 -9.11 1.34 16.29
N ILE A 105 -8.61 0.50 17.19
CA ILE A 105 -8.66 0.77 18.64
C ILE A 105 -7.88 2.04 18.99
N GLU A 106 -6.68 2.21 18.44
CA GLU A 106 -5.86 3.40 18.68
C GLU A 106 -6.52 4.68 18.12
N GLU A 107 -7.13 4.60 16.94
CA GLU A 107 -7.87 5.74 16.36
C GLU A 107 -9.07 6.11 17.23
N ASP A 108 -9.85 5.13 17.68
CA ASP A 108 -10.99 5.33 18.58
C ASP A 108 -10.56 5.95 19.92
N ASN A 109 -9.43 5.50 20.48
CA ASN A 109 -8.87 6.06 21.73
C ASN A 109 -8.45 7.52 21.55
N ARG A 110 -7.86 7.88 20.40
CA ARG A 110 -7.47 9.27 20.08
C ARG A 110 -8.68 10.18 19.89
N ASN A 111 -9.78 9.64 19.37
CA ASN A 111 -11.03 10.37 19.17
C ASN A 111 -11.87 10.48 20.45
N ASN A 112 -11.62 9.64 21.47
CA ASN A 112 -12.35 9.62 22.73
C ASN A 112 -11.43 9.84 23.95
N PRO A 113 -11.00 11.07 24.23
CA PRO A 113 -10.09 11.37 25.34
C PRO A 113 -10.69 11.09 26.74
N ASN A 114 -12.00 10.87 26.85
CA ASN A 114 -12.72 10.73 28.13
C ASN A 114 -12.78 9.31 28.70
N LEU A 115 -12.12 8.31 28.09
CA LEU A 115 -12.07 6.94 28.63
C LEU A 115 -10.85 6.66 29.53
N ASN A 116 -10.00 7.67 29.77
CA ASN A 116 -8.78 7.55 30.58
C ASN A 116 -8.71 8.59 31.73
N GLY A 117 -9.86 9.09 32.19
CA GLY A 117 -9.98 10.00 33.35
C GLY A 117 -10.42 9.25 34.61
#